data_AF-A0AA44HZC5-F1
#
_entry.id   AF-A0AA44HZC5-F1
#
_cell.length_a   1.000
_cell.length_b   1.000
_cell.length_c   1.000
_cell.angle_alpha   90.00
_cell.angle_beta   90.00
_cell.angle_gamma   90.00
#
_symmetry.space_group_name_H-M   'P 1'
#
loop_
_entity.id
_entity.type
_entity.pdbx_description
1 polymer ?
#
loop_
_entity_poly.entity_id
_entity_poly.type
_entity_poly.pdbx_seq_one_letter_code
_entity_poly.pdbx_strand_id
1 'polypeptide(L)'
;MFCKRTLVSLPILLASVFLLTGCPPPPDLTQWQRPHTDVNEVRVAMGQCGVPLPGPQPDFTDNETVLYYQCMEQKGFTFKHGFQICDVYKQTPACINKRQTIPLSQQQLEALPFVADNGFHPIKPGSGVTESSRISWRKAGASLHFSHALENDQVALQVMYLCGYPQPLGSNPVDPTIRKAAEIQQCMLDKGFEPKKKLALVCRNYPQVTGCQN
;
A
#
# COMPACT_ATOMS: atom_id res chain seq x y z
N MET A 1 -62.64 -54.62 -19.49
CA MET A 1 -63.59 -53.69 -18.84
C MET A 1 -62.90 -52.34 -18.66
N PHE A 2 -63.56 -51.30 -19.17
CA PHE A 2 -63.36 -49.86 -18.96
C PHE A 2 -62.06 -49.13 -19.35
N CYS A 3 -62.31 -48.18 -20.25
CA CYS A 3 -61.53 -47.09 -20.80
C CYS A 3 -61.06 -46.07 -19.75
N LYS A 4 -59.91 -45.40 -19.98
CA LYS A 4 -59.77 -43.96 -19.75
C LYS A 4 -58.55 -43.37 -20.50
N ARG A 5 -58.87 -42.50 -21.47
CA ARG A 5 -57.97 -41.46 -22.00
C ARG A 5 -58.04 -40.25 -21.06
N THR A 6 -56.90 -39.68 -20.69
CA THR A 6 -56.79 -38.29 -20.19
C THR A 6 -55.34 -37.84 -20.44
N LEU A 7 -55.09 -37.16 -21.56
CA LEU A 7 -54.84 -35.71 -21.65
C LEU A 7 -53.65 -35.22 -20.81
N VAL A 8 -52.52 -35.06 -21.52
CA VAL A 8 -51.57 -33.93 -21.49
C VAL A 8 -51.61 -33.03 -20.25
N SER A 9 -50.51 -33.06 -19.48
CA SER A 9 -49.75 -31.86 -19.18
C SER A 9 -48.28 -32.23 -18.91
N LEU A 10 -47.36 -31.69 -19.71
CA LEU A 10 -45.96 -31.59 -19.36
C LEU A 10 -45.84 -30.47 -18.31
N PRO A 11 -45.30 -30.71 -17.11
CA PRO A 11 -44.68 -29.65 -16.35
C PRO A 11 -43.24 -29.50 -16.86
N ILE A 12 -43.08 -28.37 -17.51
CA ILE A 12 -41.87 -27.71 -17.97
C ILE A 12 -40.72 -27.81 -16.96
N LEU A 13 -39.53 -28.10 -17.50
CA LEU A 13 -38.21 -27.79 -16.97
C LEU A 13 -38.17 -26.45 -16.21
N LEU A 14 -37.80 -26.46 -14.94
CA LEU A 14 -36.99 -25.39 -14.38
C LEU A 14 -35.78 -26.02 -13.68
N ALA A 15 -34.78 -26.26 -14.52
CA ALA A 15 -33.42 -26.48 -14.09
C ALA A 15 -32.96 -25.31 -13.21
N SER A 16 -32.39 -25.70 -12.08
CA SER A 16 -31.42 -24.98 -11.29
C SER A 16 -30.52 -24.05 -12.11
N VAL A 17 -30.71 -22.73 -12.02
CA VAL A 17 -29.63 -21.72 -12.10
C VAL A 17 -30.02 -20.46 -11.32
N PHE A 18 -30.17 -20.55 -10.00
CA PHE A 18 -29.95 -19.39 -9.13
C PHE A 18 -28.48 -19.40 -8.68
N LEU A 19 -27.56 -19.14 -9.61
CA LEU A 19 -26.17 -18.82 -9.29
C LEU A 19 -25.86 -17.46 -9.90
N LEU A 20 -26.20 -16.44 -9.09
CA LEU A 20 -25.32 -15.33 -8.76
C LEU A 20 -24.66 -14.64 -9.98
N THR A 21 -25.38 -13.74 -10.61
CA THR A 21 -24.80 -12.61 -11.37
C THR A 21 -24.17 -11.55 -10.44
N GLY A 22 -23.71 -11.95 -9.26
CA GLY A 22 -22.89 -11.10 -8.41
C GLY A 22 -21.48 -11.12 -8.96
N CYS A 23 -20.93 -9.95 -9.29
CA CYS A 23 -19.51 -9.83 -9.59
C CYS A 23 -18.70 -10.59 -8.51
N PRO A 24 -17.66 -11.36 -8.90
CA PRO A 24 -16.85 -12.06 -7.93
C PRO A 24 -16.36 -11.06 -6.89
N PRO A 25 -16.39 -11.41 -5.59
CA PRO A 25 -15.92 -10.51 -4.56
C PRO A 25 -14.47 -10.12 -4.85
N PRO A 26 -14.06 -8.87 -4.58
CA PRO A 26 -12.68 -8.43 -4.68
C PRO A 26 -11.71 -9.49 -4.15
N PRO A 27 -10.59 -9.77 -4.84
CA PRO A 27 -9.68 -10.87 -4.48
C PRO A 27 -9.31 -10.90 -2.99
N ASP A 28 -9.10 -9.73 -2.36
CA ASP A 28 -8.74 -9.60 -0.96
C ASP A 28 -9.80 -10.18 0.01
N LEU A 29 -11.09 -10.04 -0.29
CA LEU A 29 -12.19 -10.62 0.52
C LEU A 29 -12.18 -12.15 0.55
N THR A 30 -11.51 -12.78 -0.43
CA THR A 30 -11.42 -14.24 -0.52
C THR A 30 -10.09 -14.78 -0.01
N GLN A 31 -9.14 -13.91 0.39
CA GLN A 31 -7.84 -14.34 0.90
C GLN A 31 -7.83 -14.62 2.41
N TRP A 32 -8.80 -14.10 3.15
CA TRP A 32 -8.92 -14.32 4.58
C TRP A 32 -9.82 -15.52 4.88
N GLN A 33 -9.45 -16.29 5.89
CA GLN A 33 -10.22 -17.44 6.33
C GLN A 33 -10.22 -17.58 7.85
N ARG A 34 -11.37 -18.00 8.36
CA ARG A 34 -11.62 -18.40 9.74
C ARG A 34 -12.75 -19.46 9.71
N PRO A 35 -12.76 -20.46 10.60
CA PRO A 35 -13.85 -21.44 10.65
C PRO A 35 -15.22 -20.77 10.71
N HIS A 36 -16.20 -21.36 10.01
CA HIS A 36 -17.61 -20.94 10.01
C HIS A 36 -17.86 -19.48 9.64
N THR A 37 -16.98 -18.87 8.84
CA THR A 37 -17.09 -17.46 8.46
C THR A 37 -17.42 -17.29 6.97
N ASP A 38 -18.29 -16.35 6.62
CA ASP A 38 -18.62 -16.02 5.23
C ASP A 38 -17.91 -14.75 4.70
N VAL A 39 -18.09 -14.45 3.41
CA VAL A 39 -17.46 -13.28 2.75
C VAL A 39 -17.97 -11.94 3.31
N ASN A 40 -19.21 -11.87 3.81
CA ASN A 40 -19.75 -10.66 4.42
C ASN A 40 -19.10 -10.40 5.77
N GLU A 41 -18.87 -11.46 6.56
CA GLU A 41 -18.15 -11.34 7.82
C GLU A 41 -16.68 -10.96 7.62
N VAL A 42 -16.01 -11.50 6.59
CA VAL A 42 -14.67 -11.02 6.18
C VAL A 42 -14.72 -9.53 5.85
N ARG A 43 -15.71 -9.09 5.06
CA ARG A 43 -15.88 -7.68 4.69
C ARG A 43 -16.04 -6.78 5.92
N VAL A 44 -16.89 -7.18 6.87
CA VAL A 44 -17.11 -6.43 8.12
C VAL A 44 -15.83 -6.38 8.93
N ALA A 45 -15.10 -7.48 9.05
CA ALA A 45 -13.83 -7.52 9.78
C ALA A 45 -12.77 -6.61 9.13
N MET A 46 -12.62 -6.65 7.81
CA MET A 46 -11.75 -5.75 7.06
C MET A 46 -12.14 -4.28 7.27
N GLY A 47 -13.44 -3.97 7.25
CA GLY A 47 -13.98 -2.66 7.58
C GLY A 47 -13.57 -2.17 8.98
N GLN A 48 -13.68 -3.04 9.98
CA GLN A 48 -13.24 -2.75 11.34
C GLN A 48 -11.71 -2.63 11.47
N CYS A 49 -10.95 -3.17 10.52
CA CYS A 49 -9.49 -3.04 10.45
C CYS A 49 -9.02 -1.89 9.54
N GLY A 50 -9.92 -0.97 9.17
CA GLY A 50 -9.56 0.28 8.48
C GLY A 50 -9.64 0.21 6.96
N VAL A 51 -10.16 -0.88 6.37
CA VAL A 51 -10.42 -0.95 4.92
C VAL A 51 -11.83 -0.44 4.63
N PRO A 52 -12.02 0.75 4.04
CA PRO A 52 -13.34 1.27 3.75
C PRO A 52 -14.03 0.40 2.68
N LEU A 53 -15.11 -0.27 3.06
CA LEU A 53 -15.90 -1.14 2.18
C LEU A 53 -17.39 -0.75 2.27
N PRO A 54 -18.11 -0.63 1.15
CA PRO A 54 -17.62 -0.71 -0.24
C PRO A 54 -16.86 0.57 -0.65
N GLY A 55 -15.83 0.44 -1.50
CA GLY A 55 -15.07 1.58 -1.99
C GLY A 55 -13.71 1.19 -2.55
N PRO A 56 -12.99 2.14 -3.17
CA PRO A 56 -11.59 1.93 -3.51
C PRO A 56 -10.79 1.73 -2.22
N GLN A 57 -9.89 0.75 -2.23
CA GLN A 57 -8.93 0.59 -1.15
C GLN A 57 -8.06 1.87 -1.09
N PRO A 58 -7.91 2.49 0.09
CA PRO A 58 -7.05 3.66 0.23
C PRO A 58 -5.61 3.24 -0.03
N ASP A 59 -4.81 4.20 -0.50
CA ASP A 59 -3.37 4.02 -0.60
C ASP A 59 -2.81 3.81 0.81
N PHE A 60 -2.50 2.56 1.14
CA PHE A 60 -1.86 2.18 2.40
C PHE A 60 -0.34 2.23 2.26
N THR A 61 0.32 2.77 3.29
CA THR A 61 1.74 2.52 3.53
C THR A 61 1.99 1.04 3.84
N ASP A 62 3.24 0.61 3.72
CA ASP A 62 3.66 -0.73 4.15
C ASP A 62 3.29 -0.98 5.62
N ASN A 63 3.45 0.02 6.49
CA ASN A 63 3.11 -0.10 7.91
C ASN A 63 1.60 -0.18 8.15
N GLU A 64 0.78 0.62 7.44
CA GLU A 64 -0.69 0.52 7.50
C GLU A 64 -1.18 -0.83 6.99
N THR A 65 -0.56 -1.35 5.93
CA THR A 65 -0.84 -2.71 5.41
C THR A 65 -0.55 -3.75 6.49
N VAL A 66 0.59 -3.66 7.18
CA VAL A 66 0.93 -4.56 8.28
C VAL A 66 -0.08 -4.44 9.43
N LEU A 67 -0.47 -3.24 9.83
CA LEU A 67 -1.46 -3.02 10.89
C LEU A 67 -2.81 -3.62 10.53
N TYR A 68 -3.24 -3.48 9.28
CA TYR A 68 -4.44 -4.14 8.76
C TYR A 68 -4.36 -5.67 8.91
N TYR A 69 -3.26 -6.29 8.47
CA TYR A 69 -3.08 -7.74 8.59
C TYR A 69 -3.06 -8.20 10.06
N GLN A 70 -2.36 -7.48 10.93
CA GLN A 70 -2.32 -7.78 12.37
C GLN A 70 -3.69 -7.65 13.03
N CYS A 71 -4.51 -6.67 12.62
CA CYS A 71 -5.87 -6.53 13.10
C CYS A 71 -6.76 -7.72 12.68
N MET A 72 -6.63 -8.18 11.42
CA MET A 72 -7.35 -9.36 10.95
C MET A 72 -6.93 -10.63 11.73
N GLU A 73 -5.63 -10.81 11.97
CA GLU A 73 -5.10 -11.88 12.81
C GLU A 73 -5.67 -11.84 14.25
N GLN A 74 -5.75 -10.65 14.86
CA GLN A 74 -6.37 -10.48 16.20
C GLN A 74 -7.86 -10.82 16.22
N LYS A 75 -8.56 -10.69 15.09
CA LYS A 75 -9.95 -11.12 14.93
C LYS A 75 -10.09 -12.63 14.65
N GLY A 76 -8.99 -13.37 14.70
CA GLY A 76 -8.94 -14.82 14.49
C GLY A 76 -8.95 -15.24 13.02
N PHE A 77 -8.74 -14.31 12.09
CA PHE A 77 -8.56 -14.65 10.69
C PHE A 77 -7.11 -15.05 10.41
N THR A 78 -6.94 -15.91 9.41
CA THR A 78 -5.64 -16.26 8.84
C THR A 78 -5.64 -15.91 7.37
N PHE A 79 -4.50 -15.46 6.85
CA PHE A 79 -4.34 -15.30 5.42
C PHE A 79 -4.09 -16.67 4.78
N LYS A 80 -4.68 -16.92 3.61
CA LYS A 80 -4.52 -18.17 2.88
C LYS A 80 -3.05 -18.47 2.56
N HIS A 81 -2.77 -19.76 2.32
CA HIS A 81 -1.44 -20.25 1.92
C HIS A 81 -0.31 -19.98 2.93
N GLY A 82 -0.64 -19.71 4.20
CA GLY A 82 0.36 -19.53 5.26
C GLY A 82 1.18 -18.25 5.13
N PHE A 83 0.71 -17.26 4.36
CA PHE A 83 1.39 -15.98 4.20
C PHE A 83 1.46 -15.24 5.54
N GLN A 84 2.65 -14.73 5.87
CA GLN A 84 2.88 -13.89 7.04
C GLN A 84 3.41 -12.53 6.61
N ILE A 85 2.64 -11.47 6.87
CA ILE A 85 2.96 -10.12 6.38
C ILE A 85 4.33 -9.63 6.86
N CYS A 86 4.75 -10.04 8.06
CA CYS A 86 6.02 -9.64 8.64
C CYS A 86 7.23 -10.37 8.07
N ASP A 87 7.07 -11.41 7.24
CA ASP A 87 8.17 -12.00 6.49
C ASP A 87 8.59 -11.12 5.30
N VAL A 88 7.65 -10.31 4.79
CA VAL A 88 7.89 -9.36 3.69
C VAL A 88 8.27 -7.99 4.24
N TYR A 89 7.50 -7.48 5.21
CA TYR A 89 7.64 -6.11 5.73
C TYR A 89 8.39 -6.04 7.07
N LYS A 90 9.49 -6.79 7.17
CA LYS A 90 10.29 -6.98 8.39
C LYS A 90 10.75 -5.67 9.05
N GLN A 91 10.92 -4.58 8.31
CA GLN A 91 11.45 -3.33 8.87
C GLN A 91 10.36 -2.30 9.19
N THR A 92 9.08 -2.66 9.06
CA THR A 92 7.99 -1.76 9.45
C THR A 92 7.87 -1.64 10.97
N PRO A 93 7.50 -0.45 11.50
CA PRO A 93 7.28 -0.26 12.93
C PRO A 93 6.34 -1.30 13.55
N ALA A 94 5.24 -1.64 12.88
CA ALA A 94 4.26 -2.61 13.37
C ALA A 94 4.83 -4.05 13.46
N CYS A 95 5.64 -4.49 12.50
CA CYS A 95 6.29 -5.80 12.59
C CYS A 95 7.42 -5.84 13.61
N ILE A 96 8.09 -4.72 13.87
CA ILE A 96 9.10 -4.65 14.94
C ILE A 96 8.40 -4.67 16.30
N ASN A 97 7.37 -3.85 16.50
CA ASN A 97 6.55 -3.83 17.71
C ASN A 97 6.00 -5.22 18.08
N LYS A 98 5.52 -6.00 17.11
CA LYS A 98 5.04 -7.37 17.36
C LYS A 98 6.12 -8.33 17.89
N ARG A 99 7.41 -8.06 17.62
CA ARG A 99 8.54 -8.92 18.01
C ARG A 99 9.18 -8.53 19.35
N GLN A 100 8.90 -7.33 19.85
CA GLN A 100 9.48 -6.82 21.09
C GLN A 100 8.40 -6.66 22.17
N THR A 101 8.82 -6.74 23.43
CA THR A 101 7.92 -6.59 24.58
C THR A 101 7.67 -5.13 24.98
N ILE A 102 8.48 -4.20 24.46
CA ILE A 102 8.43 -2.77 24.78
C ILE A 102 8.01 -2.00 23.51
N PRO A 103 7.10 -1.03 23.59
CA PRO A 103 6.76 -0.19 22.45
C PRO A 103 7.97 0.49 21.82
N LEU A 104 7.97 0.60 20.50
CA LEU A 104 9.02 1.23 19.73
C LEU A 104 9.16 2.71 20.12
N SER A 105 10.34 3.07 20.62
CA SER A 105 10.65 4.45 20.99
C SER A 105 10.74 5.35 19.75
N GLN A 106 10.59 6.65 19.95
CA GLN A 106 10.76 7.65 18.89
C GLN A 106 12.13 7.53 18.19
N GLN A 107 13.20 7.35 18.98
CA GLN A 107 14.55 7.19 18.44
C GLN A 107 14.69 5.93 17.57
N GLN A 108 14.06 4.83 17.98
CA GLN A 108 14.04 3.61 17.17
C GLN A 108 13.26 3.82 15.87
N LEU A 109 12.11 4.50 15.91
CA LEU A 109 11.32 4.84 14.72
C LEU A 109 12.15 5.62 13.73
N GLU A 110 12.76 6.69 14.20
CA GLU A 110 13.56 7.59 13.41
C GLU A 110 14.77 6.92 12.74
N ALA A 111 15.29 5.84 13.35
CA ALA A 111 16.41 5.06 12.85
C ALA A 111 16.03 3.98 11.84
N LEU A 112 14.74 3.67 11.65
CA LEU A 112 14.31 2.68 10.66
C LEU A 112 14.56 3.19 9.23
N PRO A 113 14.82 2.29 8.26
CA PRO A 113 14.96 2.68 6.86
C PRO A 113 13.62 3.21 6.30
N PHE A 114 13.68 4.24 5.46
CA PHE A 114 12.53 4.77 4.75
C PHE A 114 12.59 4.40 3.26
N VAL A 115 11.71 3.48 2.84
CA VAL A 115 11.73 2.87 1.51
C VAL A 115 10.59 3.32 0.59
N ALA A 116 9.72 4.23 1.03
CA ALA A 116 8.56 4.63 0.22
C ALA A 116 8.90 5.67 -0.89
N ASP A 117 10.02 6.37 -0.75
CA ASP A 117 10.49 7.35 -1.73
C ASP A 117 11.56 6.76 -2.64
N ASN A 118 11.18 6.48 -3.89
CA ASN A 118 12.05 5.95 -4.94
C ASN A 118 13.33 6.77 -5.17
N GLY A 119 13.33 8.08 -4.87
CA GLY A 119 14.52 8.93 -5.04
C GLY A 119 15.72 8.49 -4.19
N PHE A 120 15.48 7.70 -3.15
CA PHE A 120 16.52 7.15 -2.30
C PHE A 120 16.92 5.71 -2.66
N HIS A 121 16.29 5.05 -3.63
CA HIS A 121 16.57 3.63 -3.85
C HIS A 121 17.83 3.44 -4.69
N PRO A 122 18.75 2.53 -4.29
CA PRO A 122 19.87 2.15 -5.13
C PRO A 122 19.40 1.65 -6.51
N ILE A 123 20.19 1.93 -7.55
CA ILE A 123 20.03 1.31 -8.86
C ILE A 123 20.97 0.11 -8.94
N LYS A 124 20.39 -1.09 -9.08
CA LYS A 124 21.18 -2.31 -9.28
C LYS A 124 21.73 -2.34 -10.71
N PRO A 125 23.03 -2.64 -10.91
CA PRO A 125 23.59 -2.84 -12.24
C PRO A 125 22.77 -3.87 -13.03
N GLY A 126 22.47 -3.57 -14.30
CA GLY A 126 21.72 -4.46 -15.18
C GLY A 126 20.21 -4.55 -14.93
N SER A 127 19.65 -3.76 -14.01
CA SER A 127 18.21 -3.77 -13.71
C SER A 127 17.32 -3.10 -14.75
N GLY A 128 17.89 -2.39 -15.74
CA GLY A 128 17.15 -1.57 -16.68
C GLY A 128 16.55 -0.29 -16.07
N VAL A 129 16.76 -0.05 -14.78
CA VAL A 129 16.33 1.16 -14.06
C VAL A 129 17.32 2.28 -14.34
N THR A 130 16.82 3.46 -14.68
CA THR A 130 17.62 4.67 -14.95
C THR A 130 17.46 5.68 -13.82
N GLU A 131 18.40 6.63 -13.75
CA GLU A 131 18.33 7.78 -12.84
C GLU A 131 17.01 8.55 -12.97
N SER A 132 16.54 8.78 -14.20
CA SER A 132 15.27 9.48 -14.45
C SER A 132 14.06 8.80 -13.79
N SER A 133 14.06 7.46 -13.71
CA SER A 133 12.99 6.70 -13.05
C SER A 133 12.98 6.85 -11.51
N ARG A 134 14.04 7.40 -10.94
CA ARG A 134 14.17 7.70 -9.50
C ARG A 134 13.68 9.11 -9.15
N ILE A 135 13.35 9.94 -10.13
CA ILE A 135 12.84 11.29 -9.86
C ILE A 135 11.43 11.19 -9.27
N SER A 136 11.33 11.41 -7.97
CA SER A 136 10.12 11.20 -7.16
C SER A 136 9.35 12.47 -6.83
N TRP A 137 9.84 13.63 -7.25
CA TRP A 137 9.28 14.96 -6.95
C TRP A 137 8.87 15.71 -8.21
N ARG A 138 8.03 16.73 -8.03
CA ARG A 138 7.69 17.73 -9.05
C ARG A 138 7.42 19.08 -8.39
N LYS A 139 7.49 20.17 -9.14
CA LYS A 139 7.09 21.48 -8.65
C LYS A 139 5.59 21.46 -8.32
N ALA A 140 5.20 22.01 -7.17
CA ALA A 140 3.80 22.06 -6.77
C ALA A 140 2.97 22.83 -7.82
N GLY A 141 1.81 22.26 -8.18
CA GLY A 141 0.93 22.83 -9.22
C GLY A 141 1.42 22.64 -10.66
N ALA A 142 2.54 21.96 -10.91
CA ALA A 142 2.97 21.63 -12.26
C ALA A 142 1.99 20.68 -12.95
N SER A 143 1.92 20.75 -14.28
CA SER A 143 1.04 19.91 -15.10
C SER A 143 1.35 18.42 -14.89
N LEU A 144 0.30 17.61 -14.71
CA LEU A 144 0.39 16.16 -14.58
C LEU A 144 0.39 15.45 -15.94
N HIS A 145 0.17 16.19 -17.02
CA HIS A 145 0.11 15.62 -18.36
C HIS A 145 1.48 15.12 -18.78
N PHE A 146 1.53 13.93 -19.40
CA PHE A 146 2.78 13.24 -19.73
C PHE A 146 3.72 14.06 -20.62
N SER A 147 3.19 14.98 -21.43
CA SER A 147 3.99 15.88 -22.28
C SER A 147 4.92 16.81 -21.48
N HIS A 148 4.61 17.07 -20.21
CA HIS A 148 5.44 17.90 -19.33
C HIS A 148 6.36 17.07 -18.41
N ALA A 149 6.33 15.74 -18.52
CA ALA A 149 7.08 14.87 -17.60
C ALA A 149 8.58 15.18 -17.62
N LEU A 150 9.18 15.34 -18.80
CA LEU A 150 10.61 15.63 -18.95
C LEU A 150 11.02 16.98 -18.34
N GLU A 151 10.24 18.03 -18.61
CA GLU A 151 10.49 19.37 -18.06
C GLU A 151 10.34 19.37 -16.52
N ASN A 152 9.27 18.77 -16.01
CA ASN A 152 9.03 18.63 -14.58
C ASN A 152 10.18 17.88 -13.89
N ASP A 153 10.65 16.81 -14.53
CA ASP A 153 11.72 15.96 -14.01
C ASP A 153 13.06 16.70 -13.97
N GLN A 154 13.39 17.46 -15.01
CA GLN A 154 14.61 18.25 -15.06
C GLN A 154 14.66 19.32 -13.96
N VAL A 155 13.53 19.99 -13.71
CA VAL A 155 13.42 20.98 -12.63
C VAL A 155 13.50 20.32 -11.26
N ALA A 156 12.81 19.19 -11.06
CA ALA A 156 12.83 18.47 -9.79
C ALA A 156 14.22 17.91 -9.45
N LEU A 157 14.92 17.33 -10.42
CA LEU A 157 16.22 16.69 -10.21
C LEU A 157 17.25 17.65 -9.61
N GLN A 158 17.32 18.87 -10.12
CA GLN A 158 18.25 19.88 -9.61
C GLN A 158 17.97 20.19 -8.13
N VAL A 159 16.70 20.30 -7.77
CA VAL A 159 16.29 20.60 -6.39
C VAL A 159 16.47 19.41 -5.47
N MET A 160 16.22 18.19 -5.95
CA MET A 160 16.53 16.96 -5.22
C MET A 160 18.02 16.93 -4.80
N TYR A 161 18.94 17.24 -5.71
CA TYR A 161 20.38 17.31 -5.36
C TYR A 161 20.69 18.40 -4.35
N LEU A 162 20.12 19.59 -4.52
CA LEU A 162 20.29 20.68 -3.55
C LEU A 162 19.78 20.33 -2.15
N CYS A 163 18.75 19.49 -2.04
CA CYS A 163 18.19 19.04 -0.77
C CYS A 163 18.87 17.80 -0.19
N GLY A 164 19.85 17.21 -0.89
CA GLY A 164 20.65 16.10 -0.37
C GLY A 164 20.17 14.71 -0.77
N TYR A 165 19.38 14.59 -1.84
CA TYR A 165 19.22 13.29 -2.51
C TYR A 165 20.56 12.80 -3.09
N PRO A 166 20.74 11.48 -3.28
CA PRO A 166 21.97 10.92 -3.85
C PRO A 166 22.27 11.51 -5.23
N GLN A 167 23.51 11.87 -5.51
CA GLN A 167 23.93 12.44 -6.80
C GLN A 167 25.05 11.57 -7.42
N PRO A 168 24.78 10.81 -8.50
CA PRO A 168 23.50 10.68 -9.22
C PRO A 168 22.43 9.92 -8.41
N LEU A 169 21.15 10.05 -8.76
CA LEU A 169 20.09 9.28 -8.09
C LEU A 169 20.35 7.78 -8.21
N GLY A 170 20.16 7.06 -7.10
CA GLY A 170 20.43 5.63 -7.00
C GLY A 170 21.90 5.23 -6.83
N SER A 171 22.80 6.20 -6.63
CA SER A 171 24.20 5.96 -6.27
C SER A 171 24.42 5.58 -4.80
N ASN A 172 23.45 5.83 -3.93
CA ASN A 172 23.58 5.53 -2.52
C ASN A 172 23.55 4.01 -2.27
N PRO A 173 24.35 3.49 -1.33
CA PRO A 173 24.44 2.05 -1.08
C PRO A 173 23.24 1.50 -0.30
N VAL A 174 22.56 2.34 0.47
CA VAL A 174 21.45 1.97 1.36
C VAL A 174 20.41 3.08 1.45
N ASP A 175 19.18 2.71 1.74
CA ASP A 175 18.09 3.67 2.00
C ASP A 175 18.40 4.51 3.25
N PRO A 176 18.02 5.80 3.28
CA PRO A 176 18.18 6.64 4.44
C PRO A 176 17.25 6.21 5.57
N THR A 177 17.59 6.62 6.78
CA THR A 177 16.70 6.52 7.95
C THR A 177 15.47 7.41 7.77
N ILE A 178 14.35 7.09 8.43
CA ILE A 178 13.12 7.90 8.48
C ILE A 178 13.41 9.37 8.82
N ARG A 179 14.21 9.64 9.86
CA ARG A 179 14.58 11.02 10.23
C ARG A 179 15.34 11.73 9.11
N LYS A 180 16.36 11.06 8.54
CA LYS A 180 17.15 11.67 7.47
C LYS A 180 16.32 11.97 6.23
N ALA A 181 15.42 11.06 5.86
CA ALA A 181 14.48 11.29 4.78
C ALA A 181 13.55 12.46 5.09
N ALA A 182 13.03 12.59 6.31
CA ALA A 182 12.19 13.73 6.72
C ALA A 182 12.89 15.07 6.50
N GLU A 183 14.15 15.21 6.95
CA GLU A 183 14.95 16.43 6.75
C GLU A 183 15.10 16.81 5.27
N ILE A 184 15.46 15.83 4.43
CA ILE A 184 15.67 16.03 2.99
C ILE A 184 14.34 16.43 2.32
N GLN A 185 13.25 15.74 2.66
CA GLN A 185 11.94 16.00 2.09
C GLN A 185 11.36 17.34 2.55
N GLN A 186 11.63 17.77 3.78
CA GLN A 186 11.24 19.10 4.25
C GLN A 186 11.91 20.19 3.40
N CYS A 187 13.19 20.04 3.03
CA CYS A 187 13.84 20.97 2.10
C CYS A 187 13.13 21.03 0.73
N MET A 188 12.63 19.91 0.21
CA MET A 188 11.87 19.89 -1.04
C MET A 188 10.55 20.66 -0.90
N LEU A 189 9.82 20.44 0.20
CA LEU A 189 8.59 21.14 0.52
C LEU A 189 8.82 22.65 0.64
N ASP A 190 9.85 23.07 1.39
CA ASP A 190 10.22 24.47 1.59
C ASP A 190 10.57 25.18 0.27
N LYS A 191 11.03 24.42 -0.74
CA LYS A 191 11.33 24.91 -2.09
C LYS A 191 10.12 24.88 -3.04
N GLY A 192 8.93 24.52 -2.55
CA GLY A 192 7.70 24.50 -3.32
C GLY A 192 7.54 23.28 -4.22
N PHE A 193 8.10 22.13 -3.81
CA PHE A 193 7.93 20.86 -4.50
C PHE A 193 6.99 19.94 -3.73
N GLU A 194 6.36 19.01 -4.45
CA GLU A 194 5.52 17.97 -3.90
C GLU A 194 5.95 16.60 -4.42
N PRO A 195 5.76 15.52 -3.64
CA PRO A 195 6.09 14.19 -4.10
C PRO A 195 5.07 13.73 -5.16
N LYS A 196 5.55 13.05 -6.20
CA LYS A 196 4.69 12.45 -7.24
C LYS A 196 3.72 11.42 -6.65
N LYS A 197 4.11 10.76 -5.56
CA LYS A 197 3.29 9.81 -4.78
C LYS A 197 3.16 10.32 -3.35
N LYS A 198 1.94 10.52 -2.86
CA LYS A 198 1.69 11.02 -1.49
C LYS A 198 2.33 10.15 -0.40
N LEU A 199 2.30 8.83 -0.59
CA LEU A 199 2.90 7.86 0.35
C LEU A 199 4.44 7.92 0.38
N ALA A 200 5.09 8.58 -0.58
CA ALA A 200 6.53 8.81 -0.53
C ALA A 200 6.91 9.87 0.52
N LEU A 201 5.96 10.63 1.07
CA LEU A 201 6.24 11.64 2.08
C LEU A 201 6.34 11.02 3.48
N VAL A 202 7.49 11.16 4.13
CA VAL A 202 7.72 10.71 5.51
C VAL A 202 6.68 11.28 6.44
N CYS A 203 6.44 12.59 6.39
CA CYS A 203 5.57 13.29 7.34
C CYS A 203 4.08 12.97 7.17
N ARG A 204 3.66 12.41 6.04
CA ARG A 204 2.32 11.81 5.91
C ARG A 204 2.25 10.46 6.63
N ASN A 205 3.34 9.70 6.61
CA ASN A 205 3.38 8.34 7.14
C ASN A 205 3.70 8.31 8.64
N TYR A 206 4.52 9.25 9.10
CA TYR A 206 5.06 9.35 10.45
C TYR A 206 5.09 10.82 10.90
N PRO A 207 3.93 11.46 11.12
CA PRO A 207 3.86 12.89 11.46
C PRO A 207 4.61 13.25 12.75
N GLN A 208 4.83 12.29 13.65
CA GLN A 208 5.56 12.47 14.90
C GLN A 208 7.09 12.53 14.73
N VAL A 209 7.64 12.29 13.54
CA VAL A 209 9.10 12.24 13.30
C VAL A 209 9.72 13.63 13.39
N THR A 210 10.89 13.73 14.03
CA THR A 210 11.69 14.95 14.04
C THR A 210 12.01 15.39 12.62
N GLY A 211 11.74 16.67 12.30
CA GLY A 211 11.93 17.23 10.96
C GLY A 211 10.64 17.38 10.16
N CYS A 212 9.54 16.78 10.63
CA CYS A 212 8.21 17.11 10.13
C CYS A 212 7.72 18.42 10.75
N GLN A 213 7.44 19.42 9.92
CA GLN A 213 6.73 20.61 10.38
C GLN A 213 5.26 20.25 10.66
N ASN A 214 4.73 20.76 11.78
CA ASN A 214 3.31 20.65 12.12
C ASN A 214 2.47 21.68 11.36
#